data_AF-A0A4V5N5E4-F1
#
_entry.id   AF-A0A4V5N5E4-F1
#
_cell.length_a   1.000
_cell.length_b   1.000
_cell.length_c   1.000
_cell.angle_alpha   90.00
_cell.angle_beta   90.00
_cell.angle_gamma   90.00
#
_symmetry.space_group_name_H-M   'P 1'
#
loop_
_entity.id
_entity.type
_entity.pdbx_description
1 polymer ?
#
loop_
_entity_poly.entity_id
_entity_poly.type
_entity_poly.pdbx_seq_one_letter_code
_entity_poly.pdbx_strand_id
1 'polypeptide(L)'
;MRSPVFTLLAAAFGVEMVNSIPIAPQQALLEIQSSETDVTQLLADIVQSNLQAAQVEYAIVQKDLDNLGMYLGQLTGPTCVSSGPTSDTISATSQTDVLVTLQQLQLDMMDVSAGIVNSSPEAAIVAYTAAQAALETTYEYVFA
;
A
#
# COMPACT_ATOMS: atom_id res chain seq x y z
N MET A 1 -65.93 -15.89 26.71
CA MET A 1 -64.71 -16.25 27.47
C MET A 1 -63.59 -16.41 26.44
N ARG A 2 -62.75 -15.38 26.24
CA ARG A 2 -61.43 -15.13 26.86
C ARG A 2 -60.28 -15.95 26.23
N SER A 3 -59.54 -15.25 25.35
CA SER A 3 -58.10 -15.29 25.00
C SER A 3 -57.40 -16.58 24.61
N PRO A 4 -56.44 -16.43 23.68
CA PRO A 4 -55.04 -16.40 24.12
C PRO A 4 -54.33 -15.10 23.70
N VAL A 5 -53.66 -14.49 24.67
CA VAL A 5 -52.55 -13.57 24.46
C VAL A 5 -51.30 -14.41 24.64
N PHE A 6 -50.42 -14.45 23.64
CA PHE A 6 -48.98 -14.49 23.89
C PHE A 6 -48.30 -13.71 22.76
N THR A 7 -47.84 -12.54 23.17
CA THR A 7 -47.11 -11.55 22.38
C THR A 7 -45.62 -11.87 22.45
N LEU A 8 -44.98 -11.85 21.29
CA LEU A 8 -43.55 -11.62 20.96
C LEU A 8 -42.46 -12.36 21.76
N LEU A 9 -41.48 -12.91 21.04
CA LEU A 9 -40.14 -12.33 21.06
C LEU A 9 -39.41 -12.60 19.74
N ALA A 10 -38.81 -11.53 19.22
CA ALA A 10 -38.01 -11.51 18.02
C ALA A 10 -36.72 -12.34 18.19
N ALA A 11 -36.38 -13.09 17.16
CA ALA A 11 -34.98 -13.21 16.74
C ALA A 11 -35.00 -12.98 15.23
N ALA A 12 -34.93 -11.70 14.86
CA ALA A 12 -34.28 -11.37 13.61
C ALA A 12 -32.89 -11.97 13.75
N PHE A 13 -32.64 -13.09 13.07
CA PHE A 13 -31.28 -13.53 12.82
C PHE A 13 -30.70 -12.41 11.96
N GLY A 14 -30.10 -11.43 12.63
CA GLY A 14 -29.02 -10.69 12.04
C GLY A 14 -28.05 -11.77 11.61
N VAL A 15 -28.10 -12.10 10.32
CA VAL A 15 -26.88 -12.44 9.63
C VAL A 15 -26.04 -11.20 9.89
N GLU A 16 -25.20 -11.26 10.93
CA GLU A 16 -23.94 -10.56 10.86
C GLU A 16 -23.39 -11.04 9.53
N MET A 17 -23.57 -10.20 8.50
CA MET A 17 -22.66 -10.23 7.39
C MET A 17 -21.34 -10.02 8.09
N VAL A 18 -20.67 -11.13 8.41
CA VAL A 18 -19.22 -11.19 8.39
C VAL A 18 -18.94 -10.58 7.04
N ASN A 19 -18.65 -9.28 7.05
CA ASN A 19 -18.10 -8.58 5.92
C ASN A 19 -16.86 -9.41 5.66
N SER A 20 -17.01 -10.41 4.78
CA SER A 20 -15.90 -11.10 4.19
C SER A 20 -15.20 -9.95 3.51
N ILE A 21 -14.18 -9.44 4.20
CA ILE A 21 -13.21 -8.53 3.65
C ILE A 21 -12.93 -9.16 2.27
N PRO A 22 -13.23 -8.45 1.16
CA PRO A 22 -13.01 -9.03 -0.16
C PRO A 22 -11.60 -9.63 -0.19
N ILE A 23 -11.30 -10.61 -1.02
CA ILE A 23 -9.96 -11.21 -0.99
C ILE A 23 -8.85 -10.12 -1.17
N ALA A 24 -9.22 -9.00 -1.80
CA ALA A 24 -8.38 -7.82 -2.04
C ALA A 24 -7.74 -7.14 -0.81
N PRO A 25 -8.39 -6.72 0.30
CA PRO A 25 -7.66 -6.07 1.40
C PRO A 25 -6.71 -6.99 2.15
N GLN A 26 -7.03 -8.28 2.29
CA GLN A 26 -6.11 -9.23 2.92
C GLN A 26 -4.86 -9.45 2.06
N GLN A 27 -5.04 -9.51 0.74
CA GLN A 27 -3.93 -9.66 -0.19
C GLN A 27 -3.11 -8.37 -0.33
N ALA A 28 -3.75 -7.20 -0.29
CA ALA A 28 -3.08 -5.91 -0.22
C ALA A 28 -2.25 -5.74 1.06
N LEU A 29 -2.75 -6.25 2.20
CA LEU A 29 -2.02 -6.22 3.47
C LEU A 29 -0.82 -7.16 3.50
N LEU A 30 -0.87 -8.30 2.81
CA LEU A 30 0.28 -9.20 2.70
C LEU A 30 1.37 -8.59 1.82
N GLU A 31 0.98 -8.02 0.68
CA GLU A 31 1.93 -7.42 -0.25
C GLU A 31 2.62 -6.20 0.37
N ILE A 32 1.90 -5.41 1.16
CA ILE A 32 2.52 -4.26 1.82
C ILE A 32 3.50 -4.65 2.93
N GLN A 33 3.23 -5.71 3.67
CA GLN A 33 4.15 -6.22 4.69
C GLN A 33 5.44 -6.78 4.08
N SER A 34 5.34 -7.46 2.93
CA SER A 34 6.52 -7.88 2.16
C SER A 34 7.31 -6.64 1.75
N SER A 35 6.63 -5.68 1.13
CA SER A 35 7.28 -4.53 0.52
C SER A 35 7.90 -3.56 1.54
N GLU A 36 7.34 -3.43 2.75
CA GLU A 36 7.98 -2.68 3.86
C GLU A 36 9.37 -3.28 4.23
N THR A 37 9.52 -4.60 4.13
CA THR A 37 10.79 -5.30 4.38
C THR A 37 11.78 -5.02 3.26
N ASP A 38 11.31 -5.07 2.02
CA ASP A 38 12.12 -4.88 0.81
C ASP A 38 12.63 -3.42 0.71
N VAL A 39 11.81 -2.43 1.10
CA VAL A 39 12.24 -1.03 1.25
C VAL A 39 13.33 -0.85 2.30
N THR A 40 13.23 -1.59 3.42
CA THR A 40 14.27 -1.57 4.46
C THR A 40 15.58 -2.15 3.93
N GLN A 41 15.50 -3.20 3.11
CA GLN A 41 16.65 -3.80 2.46
C GLN A 41 17.27 -2.85 1.42
N LEU A 42 16.45 -2.15 0.62
CA LEU A 42 16.91 -1.15 -0.35
C LEU A 42 17.67 -0.01 0.34
N LEU A 43 17.12 0.49 1.46
CA LEU A 43 17.79 1.45 2.32
C LEU A 43 19.16 0.96 2.77
N ALA A 44 19.25 -0.29 3.24
CA ALA A 44 20.49 -0.89 3.70
C ALA A 44 21.53 -1.01 2.56
N ASP A 45 21.11 -1.43 1.37
CA ASP A 45 21.99 -1.60 0.22
C ASP A 45 22.55 -0.26 -0.28
N ILE A 46 21.73 0.81 -0.27
CA ILE A 46 22.19 2.16 -0.61
C ILE A 46 23.16 2.69 0.44
N VAL A 47 22.92 2.49 1.75
CA VAL A 47 23.86 2.87 2.81
C VAL A 47 25.19 2.14 2.66
N GLN A 48 25.15 0.86 2.28
CA GLN A 48 26.35 0.04 2.05
C GLN A 48 27.03 0.35 0.70
N SER A 49 26.48 1.26 -0.10
CA SER A 49 26.94 1.58 -1.46
C SER A 49 27.00 0.37 -2.39
N ASN A 50 26.13 -0.62 -2.16
CA ASN A 50 26.01 -1.81 -2.98
C ASN A 50 24.95 -1.60 -4.07
N LEU A 51 25.31 -0.84 -5.11
CA LEU A 51 24.37 -0.44 -6.16
C LEU A 51 23.73 -1.63 -6.89
N GLN A 52 24.45 -2.73 -7.07
CA GLN A 52 23.89 -3.90 -7.74
C GLN A 52 22.79 -4.57 -6.91
N ALA A 53 22.97 -4.67 -5.59
CA ALA A 53 21.91 -5.17 -4.71
C ALA A 53 20.74 -4.18 -4.64
N ALA A 54 21.03 -2.88 -4.53
CA ALA A 54 20.02 -1.82 -4.56
C ALA A 54 19.17 -1.83 -5.84
N GLN A 55 19.76 -2.13 -7.00
CA GLN A 55 19.02 -2.26 -8.27
C GLN A 55 18.04 -3.44 -8.27
N VAL A 56 18.45 -4.58 -7.68
CA VAL A 56 17.58 -5.75 -7.53
C VAL A 56 16.43 -5.42 -6.59
N GLU A 57 16.76 -4.83 -5.44
CA GLU A 57 15.78 -4.50 -4.42
C GLU A 57 14.79 -3.42 -4.88
N TYR A 58 15.28 -2.40 -5.59
CA TYR A 58 14.43 -1.39 -6.24
C TYR A 58 13.39 -2.05 -7.16
N ALA A 59 13.80 -3.02 -7.97
CA ALA A 59 12.88 -3.70 -8.89
C ALA A 59 11.82 -4.54 -8.16
N ILE A 60 12.15 -5.07 -6.97
CA ILE A 60 11.20 -5.77 -6.10
C ILE A 60 10.19 -4.77 -5.53
N VAL A 61 10.67 -3.68 -4.93
CA VAL A 61 9.80 -2.63 -4.36
C VAL A 61 8.87 -2.03 -5.44
N GLN A 62 9.37 -1.76 -6.64
CA GLN A 62 8.54 -1.28 -7.75
C GLN A 62 7.41 -2.25 -8.08
N LYS A 63 7.74 -3.54 -8.19
CA LYS A 63 6.75 -4.58 -8.51
C LYS A 63 5.69 -4.69 -7.42
N ASP A 64 6.08 -4.56 -6.15
CA ASP A 64 5.14 -4.64 -5.04
C ASP A 64 4.20 -3.44 -5.01
N LEU A 65 4.70 -2.22 -5.27
CA LEU A 65 3.84 -1.05 -5.46
C LEU A 65 2.90 -1.23 -6.65
N ASP A 66 3.34 -1.82 -7.76
CA ASP A 66 2.45 -2.10 -8.90
C ASP A 66 1.32 -3.09 -8.51
N ASN A 67 1.65 -4.16 -7.78
CA ASN A 67 0.67 -5.12 -7.27
C ASN A 67 -0.30 -4.46 -6.28
N LEU A 68 0.22 -3.64 -5.37
CA LEU A 68 -0.57 -2.90 -4.39
C LEU A 68 -1.55 -1.95 -5.08
N GLY A 69 -1.10 -1.25 -6.11
CA GLY A 69 -1.95 -0.39 -6.94
C GLY A 69 -3.11 -1.17 -7.58
N MET A 70 -2.84 -2.36 -8.13
CA MET A 70 -3.90 -3.24 -8.63
C MET A 70 -4.92 -3.62 -7.55
N TYR A 71 -4.47 -4.00 -6.35
CA TYR A 71 -5.39 -4.39 -5.27
C TYR A 71 -6.20 -3.17 -4.76
N LEU A 72 -5.57 -2.02 -4.58
CA LEU A 72 -6.26 -0.77 -4.20
C LEU A 72 -7.29 -0.36 -5.26
N GLY A 73 -7.00 -0.56 -6.55
CA GLY A 73 -7.94 -0.35 -7.63
C GLY A 73 -9.15 -1.29 -7.58
N GLN A 74 -8.99 -2.53 -7.09
CA GLN A 74 -10.13 -3.43 -6.84
C GLN A 74 -11.02 -2.95 -5.68
N LEU A 75 -10.45 -2.23 -4.70
CA LEU A 75 -11.18 -1.69 -3.56
C LEU A 75 -11.93 -0.39 -3.88
N THR A 76 -11.37 0.44 -4.75
CA THR A 76 -11.84 1.82 -5.00
C THR A 76 -12.44 2.04 -6.38
N GLY A 77 -12.30 1.05 -7.26
CA GLY A 77 -12.56 1.17 -8.69
C GLY A 77 -11.26 1.34 -9.48
N PRO A 78 -11.07 0.63 -10.61
CA PRO A 78 -9.81 0.66 -11.39
C PRO A 78 -9.39 2.04 -11.88
N THR A 79 -10.33 2.99 -11.96
CA THR A 79 -10.10 4.36 -12.40
C THR A 79 -9.45 5.25 -11.35
N CYS A 80 -9.41 4.81 -10.10
CA CYS A 80 -8.96 5.61 -8.95
C CYS A 80 -7.46 5.46 -8.67
N VAL A 81 -6.79 4.50 -9.30
CA VAL A 81 -5.36 4.22 -9.10
C VAL A 81 -4.66 4.20 -10.45
N SER A 82 -3.79 5.19 -10.69
CA SER A 82 -2.85 5.15 -11.80
C SER A 82 -1.62 4.35 -11.37
N SER A 83 -1.31 3.27 -12.07
CA SER A 83 -0.06 2.52 -11.91
C SER A 83 1.10 3.15 -12.70
N GLY A 84 0.90 4.33 -13.26
CA GLY A 84 1.87 5.00 -14.13
C GLY A 84 2.68 6.02 -13.34
N PRO A 85 3.96 6.20 -13.70
CA PRO A 85 4.81 7.15 -13.02
C PRO A 85 4.25 8.57 -13.11
N THR A 86 4.36 9.34 -12.04
CA THR A 86 3.98 10.75 -12.09
C THR A 86 5.02 11.48 -12.93
N SER A 87 4.67 11.87 -14.15
CA SER A 87 5.62 12.39 -15.17
C SER A 87 6.43 13.63 -14.78
N ASP A 88 6.18 14.19 -13.61
CA ASP A 88 6.77 15.44 -13.11
C ASP A 88 7.69 15.21 -11.89
N THR A 89 8.01 13.96 -11.53
CA THR A 89 8.89 13.65 -10.39
C THR A 89 10.34 14.04 -10.69
N ILE A 90 10.92 14.90 -9.85
CA ILE A 90 12.34 15.25 -9.92
C ILE A 90 13.16 14.14 -9.28
N SER A 91 14.14 13.59 -9.99
CA SER A 91 15.02 12.57 -9.43
C SER A 91 16.08 13.15 -8.49
N ALA A 92 16.31 12.44 -7.39
CA ALA A 92 17.42 12.67 -6.48
C ALA A 92 18.72 12.15 -7.11
N THR A 93 19.77 12.97 -7.04
CA THR A 93 21.09 12.64 -7.62
C THR A 93 22.18 12.43 -6.57
N SER A 94 21.84 12.57 -5.29
CA SER A 94 22.76 12.36 -4.17
C SER A 94 22.29 11.23 -3.24
N GLN A 95 23.24 10.52 -2.64
CA GLN A 95 22.93 9.45 -1.69
C GLN A 95 22.07 9.95 -0.52
N THR A 96 22.37 11.13 0.01
CA THR A 96 21.63 11.70 1.15
C THR A 96 20.18 11.98 0.80
N ASP A 97 19.92 12.57 -0.37
CA ASP A 97 18.55 12.86 -0.81
C ASP A 97 17.76 11.56 -1.04
N VAL A 98 18.41 10.53 -1.58
CA VAL A 98 17.82 9.21 -1.77
C VAL A 98 17.49 8.54 -0.43
N LEU A 99 18.37 8.62 0.56
CA LEU A 99 18.09 8.05 1.89
C LEU A 99 16.87 8.72 2.55
N VAL A 100 16.75 10.04 2.45
CA VAL A 100 15.57 10.76 2.96
C VAL A 100 14.31 10.34 2.21
N THR A 101 14.40 10.21 0.88
CA THR A 101 13.29 9.80 0.03
C THR A 101 12.82 8.39 0.35
N LEU A 102 13.74 7.44 0.56
CA LEU A 102 13.36 6.06 0.91
C LEU A 102 12.80 5.94 2.33
N GLN A 103 13.25 6.77 3.27
CA GLN A 103 12.63 6.86 4.60
C GLN A 103 11.18 7.37 4.50
N GLN A 104 10.93 8.36 3.64
CA GLN A 104 9.57 8.83 3.38
C GLN A 104 8.72 7.75 2.73
N LEU A 105 9.25 7.03 1.73
CA LEU A 105 8.58 5.90 1.11
C LEU A 105 8.16 4.85 2.15
N GLN A 106 9.05 4.51 3.09
CA GLN A 106 8.72 3.56 4.15
C GLN A 106 7.55 4.04 5.03
N LEU A 107 7.48 5.32 5.36
CA LEU A 107 6.35 5.92 6.08
C LEU A 107 5.07 5.88 5.26
N ASP A 108 5.15 6.19 3.97
CA ASP A 108 3.99 6.17 3.07
C ASP A 108 3.42 4.75 2.95
N MET A 109 4.27 3.71 2.92
CA MET A 109 3.82 2.31 2.95
C MET A 109 3.08 1.95 4.24
N MET A 110 3.57 2.41 5.39
CA MET A 110 2.83 2.23 6.66
C MET A 110 1.46 2.92 6.63
N ASP A 111 1.38 4.11 6.03
CA ASP A 111 0.13 4.87 5.91
C ASP A 111 -0.87 4.20 4.95
N VAL A 112 -0.41 3.57 3.87
CA VAL A 112 -1.27 2.74 3.01
C VAL A 112 -1.84 1.56 3.82
N SER A 113 -1.00 0.86 4.58
CA SER A 113 -1.41 -0.27 5.42
C SER A 113 -2.47 0.16 6.43
N ALA A 114 -2.25 1.28 7.12
CA ALA A 114 -3.21 1.87 8.05
C ALA A 114 -4.52 2.29 7.36
N GLY A 115 -4.45 2.85 6.15
CA GLY A 115 -5.62 3.21 5.35
C GLY A 115 -6.47 1.99 4.98
N ILE A 116 -5.84 0.87 4.60
CA ILE A 116 -6.53 -0.38 4.31
C ILE A 116 -7.19 -0.95 5.58
N VAL A 117 -6.44 -1.05 6.69
CA VAL A 117 -6.97 -1.60 7.97
C VAL A 117 -8.15 -0.79 8.49
N ASN A 118 -8.06 0.54 8.42
CA ASN A 118 -9.10 1.44 8.91
C ASN A 118 -10.27 1.61 7.94
N SER A 119 -10.30 0.86 6.82
CA SER A 119 -11.33 0.98 5.77
C SER A 119 -11.46 2.40 5.21
N SER A 120 -10.33 3.09 5.06
CA SER A 120 -10.21 4.43 4.50
C SER A 120 -9.43 4.39 3.19
N PRO A 121 -10.04 3.88 2.10
CA PRO A 121 -9.33 3.59 0.88
C PRO A 121 -8.82 4.85 0.15
N GLU A 122 -9.43 6.01 0.35
CA GLU A 122 -8.93 7.29 -0.20
C GLU A 122 -7.60 7.68 0.44
N ALA A 123 -7.46 7.47 1.76
CA ALA A 123 -6.19 7.71 2.45
C ALA A 123 -5.10 6.75 1.96
N ALA A 124 -5.47 5.48 1.73
CA ALA A 124 -4.57 4.48 1.17
C ALA A 124 -4.11 4.86 -0.25
N ILE A 125 -4.98 5.42 -1.10
CA ILE A 125 -4.59 5.89 -2.44
C ILE A 125 -3.62 7.07 -2.37
N VAL A 126 -3.86 8.03 -1.48
CA VAL A 126 -2.98 9.20 -1.34
C VAL A 126 -1.57 8.77 -0.91
N ALA A 127 -1.49 7.91 0.11
CA ALA A 127 -0.22 7.37 0.58
C ALA A 127 0.47 6.50 -0.49
N TYR A 128 -0.28 5.70 -1.24
CA TYR A 128 0.25 4.92 -2.36
C TYR A 128 0.87 5.81 -3.45
N THR A 129 0.19 6.90 -3.79
CA THR A 129 0.67 7.86 -4.79
C THR A 129 1.97 8.53 -4.34
N ALA A 130 2.07 8.87 -3.05
CA ALA A 130 3.29 9.40 -2.46
C ALA A 130 4.44 8.38 -2.49
N ALA A 131 4.16 7.11 -2.16
CA ALA A 131 5.15 6.04 -2.21
C ALA A 131 5.71 5.82 -3.64
N GLN A 132 4.87 5.82 -4.67
CA GLN A 132 5.32 5.73 -6.07
C GLN A 132 6.22 6.91 -6.47
N ALA A 133 5.83 8.13 -6.12
CA ALA A 133 6.63 9.32 -6.42
C ALA A 133 7.98 9.30 -5.68
N ALA A 134 8.01 8.81 -4.43
CA ALA A 134 9.25 8.62 -3.70
C ALA A 134 10.15 7.58 -4.38
N LEU A 135 9.60 6.46 -4.85
CA LEU A 135 10.39 5.44 -5.54
C LEU A 135 10.99 5.99 -6.84
N GLU A 136 10.18 6.64 -7.68
CA GLU A 136 10.61 7.30 -8.91
C GLU A 136 11.73 8.32 -8.69
N THR A 137 11.65 9.09 -7.60
CA THR A 137 12.67 10.06 -7.22
C THR A 137 14.03 9.37 -7.02
N THR A 138 14.06 8.12 -6.57
CA THR A 138 15.32 7.39 -6.31
C THR A 138 15.94 6.73 -7.55
N TYR A 139 15.19 6.63 -8.65
CA TYR A 139 15.57 5.87 -9.84
C TYR A 139 16.95 6.26 -10.40
N GLU A 140 17.16 7.55 -10.69
CA GLU A 140 18.41 7.99 -11.35
C GLU A 140 19.65 7.65 -10.52
N TYR A 141 19.62 7.81 -9.21
CA TYR A 141 20.75 7.46 -8.37
C TYR A 141 21.06 5.95 -8.37
N VAL A 142 20.04 5.10 -8.40
CA VAL A 142 20.21 3.64 -8.37
C VAL A 142 20.72 3.09 -9.70
N PHE A 143 20.39 3.73 -10.82
CA PHE A 143 20.70 3.26 -12.18
C PHE A 143 21.70 4.12 -12.97
N ALA A 144 22.27 5.18 -12.37
CA ALA A 144 23.38 5.95 -12.93
C ALA A 144 24.73 5.20 -12.86
#